data_AF-Q5BGL5-F1
#
_entry.id   AF-Q5BGL5-F1
#
_cell.length_a   1.000
_cell.length_b   1.000
_cell.length_c   1.000
_cell.angle_alpha   90.00
_cell.angle_beta   90.00
_cell.angle_gamma   90.00
#
_symmetry.space_group_name_H-M   'P 1'
#
loop_
_entity.id
_entity.type
_entity.pdbx_description
1 polymer ?
#
loop_
_entity_poly.entity_id
_entity_poly.type
_entity_poly.pdbx_seq_one_letter_code
_entity_poly.pdbx_strand_id
1 'polypeptide(L)'
;MLLIYIYVIFLLSLLARANVEKTIFIAPSARSTDLNLDELGLKRLTPASGIFRTRLNASFPTNAETHGTDSWYSLENLCPGQRYEVRICWLATQPTAFTLSTYTIPEVLEDRALSDALNSYLSAVITHNRQDGVSAVADTALEPDSVLLLRISAAADYFSLDQELMENVPPVLADIILDPFLGNVFPKSLVPTAAWIGIVSCMAVVLARWIATEFASVVSSTGVHEQANGKKVQ
;
A
#
# COMPACT_ATOMS: atom_id res chain seq x y z
N MET A 1 18.97 25.35 -13.87
CA MET A 1 19.08 24.03 -14.52
C MET A 1 18.77 22.90 -13.52
N LEU A 2 19.55 22.68 -12.45
CA LEU A 2 19.27 21.63 -11.44
C LEU A 2 17.84 21.70 -10.84
N LEU A 3 17.41 22.91 -10.43
CA LEU A 3 16.08 23.16 -9.87
C LEU A 3 14.94 22.84 -10.85
N ILE A 4 15.18 23.05 -12.15
CA ILE A 4 14.22 22.72 -13.21
C ILE A 4 14.14 21.19 -13.36
N TYR A 5 15.27 20.48 -13.35
CA TYR A 5 15.26 19.01 -13.39
C TYR A 5 14.54 18.42 -12.17
N ILE A 6 14.78 18.94 -10.97
CA ILE A 6 14.07 18.51 -9.75
C ILE A 6 12.57 18.75 -9.88
N TYR A 7 12.17 19.94 -10.36
CA TYR A 7 10.76 20.26 -10.57
C TYR A 7 10.09 19.34 -11.61
N VAL A 8 10.77 19.07 -12.73
CA VAL A 8 10.27 18.15 -13.77
C VAL A 8 10.13 16.73 -13.22
N ILE A 9 11.12 16.23 -12.46
CA ILE A 9 11.04 14.91 -11.82
C ILE A 9 9.84 14.83 -10.86
N PHE A 10 9.63 15.89 -10.06
CA PHE A 10 8.50 15.94 -9.15
C PHE A 10 7.16 15.92 -9.91
N LEU A 11 7.06 16.69 -11.00
CA LEU A 11 5.87 16.70 -11.86
C LEU A 11 5.61 15.30 -12.45
N LEU A 12 6.64 14.63 -12.97
CA LEU A 12 6.52 13.30 -13.57
C LEU A 12 6.06 12.25 -12.57
N SER A 13 6.45 12.38 -11.30
CA SER A 13 6.02 11.46 -10.24
C SER A 13 4.51 11.47 -9.98
N LEU A 14 3.82 12.57 -10.32
CA LEU A 14 2.37 12.69 -10.19
C LEU A 14 1.60 11.87 -11.24
N LEU A 15 2.25 11.47 -12.33
CA LEU A 15 1.66 10.63 -13.38
C LEU A 15 1.78 9.13 -13.07
N ALA A 16 2.56 8.75 -12.06
CA ALA A 16 2.74 7.36 -11.69
C ALA A 16 1.43 6.82 -11.09
N ARG A 17 0.73 5.98 -11.86
CA ARG A 17 -0.36 5.14 -11.36
C ARG A 17 0.14 3.73 -11.16
N ALA A 18 -0.24 3.15 -10.04
CA ALA A 18 -0.01 1.76 -9.71
C ALA A 18 -1.33 1.16 -9.24
N ASN A 19 -1.41 -0.17 -9.31
CA ASN A 19 -2.55 -0.92 -8.76
C ASN A 19 -2.37 -1.06 -7.25
N VAL A 20 -2.43 0.11 -6.60
CA VAL A 20 -2.32 0.29 -5.18
C VAL A 20 -3.32 1.34 -4.76
N GLU A 21 -4.10 0.98 -3.75
CA GLU A 21 -4.99 1.90 -3.04
C GLU A 21 -4.52 1.95 -1.59
N LYS A 22 -4.62 3.11 -0.96
CA LYS A 22 -4.07 3.30 0.38
C LYS A 22 -4.87 4.27 1.21
N THR A 23 -4.92 4.00 2.51
CA THR A 23 -5.44 4.92 3.51
C THR A 23 -4.41 5.12 4.61
N ILE A 24 -4.44 6.31 5.21
CA ILE A 24 -3.52 6.71 6.25
C ILE A 24 -4.33 7.18 7.45
N PHE A 25 -3.98 6.71 8.63
CA PHE A 25 -4.65 7.05 9.86
C PHE A 25 -3.65 7.21 11.00
N ILE A 26 -4.13 7.78 12.11
CA ILE A 26 -3.40 7.86 13.37
C ILE A 26 -4.05 6.85 14.31
N ALA A 27 -3.22 6.03 14.94
CA ALA A 27 -3.71 5.03 15.88
C ALA A 27 -4.41 5.72 17.07
N PRO A 28 -5.63 5.29 17.40
CA PRO A 28 -6.38 5.87 18.50
C PRO A 28 -5.69 5.57 19.84
N SER A 29 -6.01 6.38 20.85
CA SER A 29 -5.57 6.09 22.21
C SER A 29 -6.14 4.75 22.66
N ALA A 30 -5.31 4.00 23.40
CA ALA A 30 -5.70 2.75 24.03
C ALA A 30 -6.96 2.97 24.87
N ARG A 31 -8.10 2.50 24.37
CA ARG A 31 -9.28 2.30 25.19
C ARG A 31 -9.42 0.81 25.36
N SER A 32 -9.45 0.38 26.62
CA SER A 32 -9.95 -0.93 27.00
C SER A 32 -11.39 -1.05 26.53
N THR A 33 -11.59 -1.48 25.29
CA THR A 33 -12.90 -1.98 24.87
C THR A 33 -13.05 -3.33 25.55
N ASP A 34 -13.97 -3.44 26.51
CA ASP A 34 -14.40 -4.72 27.11
C ASP A 34 -15.02 -5.68 26.06
N LEU A 35 -15.13 -5.25 24.80
CA LEU A 35 -15.51 -6.08 23.67
C LEU A 35 -14.34 -6.96 23.26
N ASN A 36 -14.50 -8.26 23.52
CA ASN A 36 -13.61 -9.29 23.02
C ASN A 36 -13.76 -9.41 21.49
N LEU A 37 -12.95 -8.65 20.75
CA LEU A 37 -12.95 -8.64 19.29
C LEU A 37 -12.49 -9.96 18.67
N ASP A 38 -11.84 -10.83 19.45
CA ASP A 38 -11.51 -12.18 19.00
C ASP A 38 -12.78 -13.03 18.76
N GLU A 39 -13.90 -12.70 19.42
CA GLU A 39 -15.19 -13.37 19.16
C GLU A 39 -15.80 -12.98 17.82
N LEU A 40 -15.46 -11.81 17.26
CA LEU A 40 -15.96 -11.40 15.96
C LEU A 40 -15.35 -12.23 14.81
N GLY A 41 -14.26 -12.97 15.06
CA GLY A 41 -13.63 -13.82 14.06
C GLY A 41 -13.05 -13.04 12.86
N LEU A 42 -12.84 -11.73 13.02
CA LEU A 42 -12.20 -10.90 12.00
C LEU A 42 -10.73 -11.27 11.90
N LYS A 43 -10.22 -11.29 10.67
CA LYS A 43 -8.79 -11.52 10.45
C LYS A 43 -8.00 -10.31 10.98
N ARG A 44 -7.00 -10.60 11.80
CA ARG A 44 -6.19 -9.61 12.53
C ARG A 44 -4.95 -9.21 11.75
N LEU A 45 -4.61 -7.93 11.78
CA LEU A 45 -3.35 -7.36 11.31
C LEU A 45 -2.67 -6.62 12.44
N THR A 46 -1.39 -6.91 12.64
CA THR A 46 -0.56 -6.20 13.62
C THR A 46 0.66 -5.61 12.94
N PRO A 47 1.32 -4.60 13.52
CA PRO A 47 2.58 -4.07 12.97
C PRO A 47 3.70 -5.12 12.86
N ALA A 48 3.65 -6.20 13.66
CA ALA A 48 4.62 -7.30 13.60
C ALA A 48 4.36 -8.26 12.43
N SER A 49 3.08 -8.51 12.14
CA SER A 49 2.59 -9.34 11.02
C SER A 49 1.79 -8.51 10.02
N GLY A 50 2.35 -7.36 9.62
CA GLY A 50 1.61 -6.34 8.87
C GLY A 50 1.29 -6.69 7.43
N ILE A 51 1.75 -7.84 6.90
CA ILE A 51 1.58 -8.21 5.50
C ILE A 51 0.83 -9.52 5.42
N PHE A 52 -0.27 -9.56 4.68
CA PHE A 52 -0.92 -10.82 4.34
C PHE A 52 -1.52 -10.83 2.93
N ARG A 53 -1.45 -12.00 2.30
CA ARG A 53 -2.08 -12.30 1.01
C ARG A 53 -3.47 -12.87 1.22
N THR A 54 -4.44 -12.41 0.44
CA THR A 54 -5.83 -12.89 0.53
C THR A 54 -6.54 -12.83 -0.81
N ARG A 55 -7.72 -13.46 -0.87
CA ARG A 55 -8.67 -13.32 -1.97
C ARG A 55 -9.84 -12.48 -1.46
N LEU A 56 -10.08 -11.34 -2.09
CA LEU A 56 -11.19 -10.45 -1.76
C LEU A 56 -12.33 -10.68 -2.74
N ASN A 57 -13.53 -10.90 -2.22
CA ASN A 57 -14.71 -10.94 -3.06
C ASN A 57 -14.97 -9.53 -3.59
N ALA A 58 -15.30 -9.43 -4.87
CA ALA A 58 -15.67 -8.19 -5.53
C ALA A 58 -17.03 -8.38 -6.21
N SER A 59 -17.73 -7.29 -6.45
CA SER A 59 -19.00 -7.26 -7.18
C SER A 59 -19.06 -6.02 -8.06
N PHE A 60 -19.93 -6.03 -9.06
CA PHE A 60 -20.18 -4.82 -9.83
C PHE A 60 -20.95 -3.80 -8.98
N PRO A 61 -20.59 -2.51 -9.04
CA PRO A 61 -21.26 -1.48 -8.25
C PRO A 61 -22.73 -1.37 -8.65
N THR A 62 -23.61 -1.29 -7.67
CA THR A 62 -25.05 -1.07 -7.87
C THR A 62 -25.50 0.25 -7.25
N ASN A 63 -26.74 0.67 -7.49
CA ASN A 63 -27.30 1.88 -6.87
C ASN A 63 -27.35 1.80 -5.34
N ALA A 64 -27.44 0.59 -4.77
CA ALA A 64 -27.45 0.37 -3.33
C ALA A 64 -26.03 0.16 -2.77
N GLU A 65 -25.14 -0.46 -3.54
CA GLU A 65 -23.77 -0.80 -3.17
C GLU A 65 -22.79 -0.16 -4.16
N THR A 66 -22.54 1.13 -4.00
CA THR A 66 -21.75 1.92 -4.96
C THR A 66 -20.27 1.54 -5.02
N HIS A 67 -19.76 0.84 -3.99
CA HIS A 67 -18.36 0.44 -3.85
C HIS A 67 -18.14 -1.09 -3.93
N GLY A 68 -19.17 -1.83 -4.36
CA GLY A 68 -19.11 -3.29 -4.46
C GLY A 68 -19.12 -3.99 -3.11
N THR A 69 -18.39 -5.10 -3.01
CA THR A 69 -18.43 -5.99 -1.84
C THR A 69 -17.48 -5.54 -0.73
N ASP A 70 -17.97 -5.53 0.50
CA ASP A 70 -17.18 -5.18 1.69
C ASP A 70 -16.46 -6.38 2.30
N SER A 71 -15.24 -6.15 2.76
CA SER A 71 -14.44 -7.05 3.60
C SER A 71 -13.92 -6.30 4.81
N TRP A 72 -14.02 -6.93 5.98
CA TRP A 72 -13.64 -6.32 7.26
C TRP A 72 -12.46 -7.03 7.93
N TYR A 73 -11.59 -6.22 8.54
CA TYR A 73 -10.37 -6.66 9.23
C TYR A 73 -10.19 -5.89 10.53
N SER A 74 -9.50 -6.53 11.49
CA SER A 74 -9.11 -5.91 12.76
C SER A 74 -7.65 -5.47 12.69
N LEU A 75 -7.36 -4.20 13.00
CA LEU A 75 -6.01 -3.66 13.13
C LEU A 75 -5.68 -3.53 14.62
N GLU A 76 -4.67 -4.25 15.08
CA GLU A 76 -4.40 -4.43 16.51
C GLU A 76 -2.95 -4.15 16.87
N ASN A 77 -2.70 -3.99 18.18
CA ASN A 77 -1.37 -3.70 18.73
C ASN A 77 -0.74 -2.46 18.09
N LEU A 78 -1.57 -1.44 17.84
CA LEU A 78 -1.14 -0.15 17.29
C LEU A 78 -0.60 0.73 18.42
N CYS A 79 0.46 1.48 18.16
CA CYS A 79 1.01 2.42 19.13
C CYS A 79 0.19 3.73 19.09
N PRO A 80 -0.46 4.15 20.20
CA PRO A 80 -1.24 5.38 20.23
C PRO A 80 -0.49 6.61 19.71
N GLY A 81 -1.14 7.39 18.86
CA GLY A 81 -0.55 8.61 18.27
C GLY A 81 0.50 8.35 17.18
N GLN A 82 0.82 7.09 16.88
CA GLN A 82 1.62 6.74 15.72
C GLN A 82 0.76 6.72 14.45
N ARG A 83 1.32 7.22 13.36
CA ARG A 83 0.72 7.22 12.04
C ARG A 83 1.00 5.88 11.34
N TYR A 84 -0.02 5.34 10.70
CA TYR A 84 0.05 4.11 9.92
C TYR A 84 -0.50 4.35 8.51
N GLU A 85 0.01 3.60 7.55
CA GLU A 85 -0.58 3.44 6.22
C GLU A 85 -1.02 2.00 6.07
N VAL A 86 -2.26 1.79 5.62
CA VAL A 86 -2.70 0.50 5.09
C VAL A 86 -2.79 0.65 3.58
N ARG A 87 -2.14 -0.26 2.88
CA ARG A 87 -2.17 -0.34 1.42
C ARG A 87 -2.65 -1.70 0.97
N ILE A 88 -3.39 -1.72 -0.12
CA ILE A 88 -3.75 -2.92 -0.84
C ILE A 88 -3.05 -2.90 -2.21
N CYS A 89 -2.46 -4.02 -2.60
CA CYS A 89 -1.81 -4.21 -3.89
C CYS A 89 -2.48 -5.38 -4.61
N TRP A 90 -2.78 -5.25 -5.90
CA TRP A 90 -3.41 -6.32 -6.68
C TRP A 90 -2.87 -6.44 -8.11
N LEU A 91 -3.21 -7.54 -8.77
CA LEU A 91 -2.77 -7.84 -10.12
C LEU A 91 -3.46 -6.95 -11.17
N ALA A 92 -2.70 -6.48 -12.15
CA ALA A 92 -3.24 -5.70 -13.27
C ALA A 92 -4.21 -6.45 -14.19
N THR A 93 -4.19 -7.77 -14.14
CA THR A 93 -5.09 -8.63 -14.91
C THR A 93 -6.48 -8.77 -14.26
N GLN A 94 -6.71 -8.18 -13.09
CA GLN A 94 -8.00 -8.18 -12.40
C GLN A 94 -8.41 -6.73 -12.07
N PRO A 95 -8.92 -5.96 -13.05
CA PRO A 95 -9.30 -4.56 -12.85
C PRO A 95 -10.36 -4.45 -11.75
N THR A 96 -9.98 -3.81 -10.65
CA THR A 96 -10.81 -3.69 -9.45
C THR A 96 -10.55 -2.33 -8.83
N ALA A 97 -11.61 -1.58 -8.57
CA ALA A 97 -11.57 -0.35 -7.81
C ALA A 97 -11.72 -0.70 -6.32
N PHE A 98 -10.68 -0.43 -5.55
CA PHE A 98 -10.71 -0.60 -4.10
C PHE A 98 -11.00 0.72 -3.39
N THR A 99 -11.65 0.65 -2.23
CA THR A 99 -11.81 1.79 -1.31
C THR A 99 -11.49 1.31 0.10
N LEU A 100 -10.61 2.03 0.79
CA LEU A 100 -10.14 1.67 2.13
C LEU A 100 -10.59 2.71 3.14
N SER A 101 -11.23 2.26 4.21
CA SER A 101 -11.68 3.14 5.29
C SER A 101 -11.42 2.51 6.65
N THR A 102 -11.09 3.35 7.61
CA THR A 102 -10.72 2.97 8.96
C THR A 102 -11.69 3.58 9.95
N TYR A 103 -12.24 2.76 10.84
CA TYR A 103 -13.26 3.18 11.80
C TYR A 103 -12.90 2.72 13.21
N THR A 104 -13.21 3.55 14.20
CA THR A 104 -13.17 3.12 15.60
C THR A 104 -14.40 2.27 15.93
N ILE A 105 -14.31 1.44 16.97
CA ILE A 105 -15.45 0.62 17.42
C ILE A 105 -16.69 1.48 17.74
N PRO A 106 -16.57 2.61 18.48
CA PRO A 106 -17.72 3.47 18.74
C PRO A 106 -18.36 4.02 17.45
N GLU A 107 -17.56 4.44 16.47
CA GLU A 107 -18.08 4.93 15.18
C GLU A 107 -18.93 3.89 14.46
N VAL A 108 -18.48 2.63 14.41
CA VAL A 108 -19.22 1.54 13.76
C VAL A 108 -20.49 1.19 14.51
N LEU A 109 -20.49 1.29 15.84
CA LEU A 109 -21.67 1.01 16.66
C LEU A 109 -22.70 2.15 16.64
N GLU A 110 -22.26 3.39 16.50
CA GLU A 110 -23.12 4.57 16.43
C GLU A 110 -23.76 4.74 15.04
N ASP A 111 -23.05 4.36 13.98
CA ASP A 111 -23.56 4.40 12.60
C ASP A 111 -24.28 3.09 12.21
N ARG A 112 -25.60 3.18 12.01
CA ARG A 112 -26.42 2.05 11.58
C ARG A 112 -25.93 1.43 10.28
N ALA A 113 -25.52 2.24 9.30
CA ALA A 113 -25.10 1.73 8.00
C ALA A 113 -23.80 0.91 8.10
N LEU A 114 -22.85 1.36 8.94
CA LEU A 114 -21.60 0.63 9.19
C LEU A 114 -21.85 -0.66 9.97
N SER A 115 -22.72 -0.61 10.99
CA SER A 115 -23.10 -1.79 11.76
C SER A 115 -23.77 -2.85 10.88
N ASP A 116 -24.72 -2.45 10.03
CA ASP A 116 -25.41 -3.35 9.10
C ASP A 116 -24.44 -3.97 8.09
N ALA A 117 -23.50 -3.19 7.56
CA ALA A 117 -22.46 -3.68 6.65
C ALA A 117 -21.52 -4.69 7.34
N LEU A 118 -21.10 -4.43 8.57
CA LEU A 118 -20.28 -5.34 9.36
C LEU A 118 -21.04 -6.65 9.65
N ASN A 119 -22.29 -6.56 10.11
CA ASN A 119 -23.12 -7.73 10.41
C ASN A 119 -23.39 -8.59 9.17
N SER A 120 -23.59 -7.96 8.01
CA SER A 120 -23.76 -8.65 6.72
C SER A 120 -22.50 -9.44 6.35
N TYR A 121 -21.32 -8.83 6.50
CA TYR A 121 -20.04 -9.49 6.29
C TYR A 121 -19.84 -10.66 7.25
N LEU A 122 -20.04 -10.45 8.56
CA LEU A 122 -19.90 -11.51 9.56
C LEU A 122 -20.82 -12.70 9.29
N SER A 123 -22.06 -12.43 8.89
CA SER A 123 -23.04 -13.46 8.52
C SER A 123 -22.59 -14.29 7.32
N ALA A 124 -22.00 -13.64 6.30
CA ALA A 124 -21.42 -14.32 5.15
C ALA A 124 -20.23 -15.21 5.54
N VAL A 125 -19.33 -14.69 6.38
CA VAL A 125 -18.15 -15.43 6.89
C VAL A 125 -18.58 -16.65 7.71
N ILE A 126 -19.55 -16.51 8.63
CA ILE A 126 -20.06 -17.62 9.44
C ILE A 126 -20.66 -18.71 8.54
N THR A 127 -21.39 -18.32 7.50
CA THR A 127 -22.00 -19.26 6.54
C THR A 127 -20.93 -20.04 5.78
N HIS A 128 -19.86 -19.36 5.36
CA HIS A 128 -18.74 -19.98 4.65
C HIS A 128 -17.88 -20.88 5.56
N ASN A 129 -17.54 -20.44 6.77
CA ASN A 129 -16.72 -21.23 7.71
C ASN A 129 -17.43 -22.51 8.18
N ARG A 130 -18.78 -22.51 8.22
CA ARG A 130 -19.57 -23.73 8.49
C ARG A 130 -19.43 -24.79 7.41
N GLN A 131 -19.05 -24.43 6.19
CA GLN A 131 -18.82 -25.36 5.09
C GLN A 131 -17.39 -25.90 5.05
N ASP A 132 -16.40 -25.12 5.50
CA ASP A 132 -14.98 -25.49 5.40
C ASP A 132 -14.40 -26.21 6.63
N GLY A 133 -15.11 -26.32 7.76
CA GLY A 133 -14.69 -27.16 8.90
C GLY A 133 -13.34 -26.80 9.55
N VAL A 134 -12.76 -25.63 9.23
CA VAL A 134 -11.50 -25.17 9.81
C VAL A 134 -11.79 -24.30 11.03
N SER A 135 -11.58 -24.87 12.21
CA SER A 135 -11.50 -24.11 13.47
C SER A 135 -10.39 -23.07 13.36
N ALA A 136 -10.74 -21.79 13.47
CA ALA A 136 -9.77 -20.72 13.63
C ALA A 136 -8.95 -21.01 14.90
N VAL A 137 -7.63 -21.18 14.74
CA VAL A 137 -6.70 -21.28 15.86
C VAL A 137 -6.77 -19.94 16.59
N ALA A 138 -7.34 -19.96 17.78
CA ALA A 138 -7.28 -18.85 18.73
C ALA A 138 -5.82 -18.69 19.16
N ASP A 139 -5.07 -17.86 18.45
CA ASP A 139 -3.78 -17.38 18.93
C ASP A 139 -4.05 -16.50 20.15
N THR A 140 -3.70 -17.03 21.33
CA THR A 140 -3.74 -16.36 22.63
C THR A 140 -2.80 -15.16 22.60
N ALA A 141 -3.28 -14.03 22.10
CA ALA A 141 -2.56 -12.76 22.13
C ALA A 141 -3.05 -11.93 23.32
N LEU A 142 -2.11 -11.24 23.98
CA LEU A 142 -2.42 -10.27 25.02
C LEU A 142 -3.46 -9.26 24.52
N GLU A 143 -4.33 -8.82 25.44
CA GLU A 143 -5.30 -7.73 25.23
C GLU A 143 -4.69 -6.62 24.36
N PRO A 144 -5.27 -6.35 23.18
CA PRO A 144 -4.66 -5.42 22.24
C PRO A 144 -4.71 -3.99 22.79
N ASP A 145 -3.55 -3.34 22.89
CA ASP A 145 -3.44 -1.97 23.42
C ASP A 145 -4.27 -0.96 22.62
N SER A 146 -4.47 -1.15 21.32
CA SER A 146 -5.29 -0.27 20.48
C SER A 146 -5.86 -1.06 19.31
N VAL A 147 -7.16 -0.91 19.07
CA VAL A 147 -7.90 -1.61 18.03
C VAL A 147 -8.63 -0.64 17.10
N LEU A 148 -8.60 -0.94 15.81
CA LEU A 148 -9.28 -0.19 14.78
C LEU A 148 -9.82 -1.15 13.71
N LEU A 149 -11.02 -0.87 13.18
CA LEU A 149 -11.62 -1.68 12.12
C LEU A 149 -11.26 -1.14 10.75
N LEU A 150 -10.81 -2.01 9.87
CA LEU A 150 -10.54 -1.71 8.48
C LEU A 150 -11.66 -2.29 7.61
N ARG A 151 -12.34 -1.41 6.85
CA ARG A 151 -13.27 -1.77 5.79
C ARG A 151 -12.55 -1.63 4.44
N ILE A 152 -12.60 -2.69 3.64
CA ILE A 152 -12.13 -2.70 2.26
C ILE A 152 -13.32 -3.01 1.36
N SER A 153 -13.71 -2.06 0.52
CA SER A 153 -14.74 -2.26 -0.49
C SER A 153 -14.08 -2.55 -1.84
N ALA A 154 -14.56 -3.58 -2.54
CA ALA A 154 -14.02 -4.04 -3.80
C ALA A 154 -15.10 -4.05 -4.90
N ALA A 155 -14.96 -3.12 -5.86
CA ALA A 155 -15.82 -3.03 -7.02
C ALA A 155 -15.08 -3.53 -8.28
N ALA A 156 -15.70 -4.46 -9.01
CA ALA A 156 -15.19 -4.85 -10.32
C ALA A 156 -15.23 -3.65 -11.28
N ASP A 157 -14.09 -3.35 -11.93
CA ASP A 157 -13.94 -2.17 -12.80
C ASP A 157 -13.56 -2.60 -14.23
N TYR A 158 -14.42 -3.39 -14.86
CA TYR A 158 -14.27 -3.83 -16.23
C TYR A 158 -15.62 -4.14 -16.88
N PHE A 159 -15.62 -4.25 -18.20
CA PHE A 159 -16.73 -4.79 -18.96
C PHE A 159 -16.23 -5.91 -19.85
N SER A 160 -16.96 -7.02 -19.89
CA SER A 160 -16.64 -8.19 -20.72
C SER A 160 -17.85 -8.60 -21.55
N LEU A 161 -17.58 -9.25 -22.69
CA LEU A 161 -18.62 -9.93 -23.48
C LEU A 161 -18.95 -11.31 -22.91
N ASP A 162 -18.08 -11.83 -22.04
CA ASP A 162 -18.32 -13.06 -21.30
C ASP A 162 -19.38 -12.82 -20.22
N GLN A 163 -20.58 -13.36 -20.44
CA GLN A 163 -21.70 -13.20 -19.54
C GLN A 163 -21.45 -13.87 -18.18
N GLU A 164 -20.74 -15.00 -18.14
CA GLU A 164 -20.45 -15.69 -16.89
C GLU A 164 -19.56 -14.82 -16.00
N LEU A 165 -18.57 -14.15 -16.59
CA LEU A 165 -17.68 -13.22 -15.90
C LEU A 165 -18.42 -11.95 -15.43
N MET A 166 -19.40 -11.48 -16.20
CA MET A 166 -20.22 -10.33 -15.83
C MET A 166 -21.26 -10.65 -14.74
N GLU A 167 -21.69 -11.90 -14.62
CA GLU A 167 -22.62 -12.35 -13.59
C GLU A 167 -21.91 -12.79 -12.31
N ASN A 168 -20.75 -13.46 -12.43
CA ASN A 168 -19.99 -14.03 -11.33
C ASN A 168 -18.56 -13.47 -11.31
N VAL A 169 -18.37 -12.39 -10.56
CA VAL A 169 -17.05 -11.75 -10.41
C VAL A 169 -16.12 -12.68 -9.60
N PRO A 170 -14.96 -13.08 -10.15
CA PRO A 170 -14.02 -13.91 -9.42
C PRO A 170 -13.34 -13.11 -8.29
N PRO A 171 -13.01 -13.75 -7.16
CA PRO A 171 -12.25 -13.10 -6.10
C PRO A 171 -10.88 -12.59 -6.58
N VAL A 172 -10.50 -11.41 -6.09
CA VAL A 172 -9.29 -10.70 -6.47
C VAL A 172 -8.15 -11.09 -5.53
N LEU A 173 -7.02 -11.54 -6.08
CA LEU A 173 -5.84 -11.82 -5.29
C LEU A 173 -5.15 -10.50 -4.93
N ALA A 174 -5.11 -10.18 -3.64
CA ALA A 174 -4.56 -8.94 -3.14
C ALA A 174 -3.65 -9.15 -1.92
N ASP A 175 -2.64 -8.29 -1.82
CA ASP A 175 -1.76 -8.19 -0.66
C ASP A 175 -2.14 -6.95 0.15
N ILE A 176 -2.53 -7.15 1.40
CA ILE A 176 -2.84 -6.06 2.34
C ILE A 176 -1.63 -5.87 3.25
N ILE A 177 -1.19 -4.62 3.36
CA ILE A 177 0.04 -4.25 4.07
C ILE A 177 -0.27 -3.09 5.02
N LEU A 178 -0.08 -3.31 6.32
CA LEU A 178 -0.05 -2.33 7.39
C LEU A 178 1.41 -1.90 7.65
N ASP A 179 1.72 -0.63 7.40
CA ASP A 179 3.06 -0.07 7.53
C ASP A 179 3.09 1.09 8.56
N PRO A 180 3.87 0.97 9.65
CA PRO A 180 4.06 2.07 10.61
C PRO A 180 4.94 3.18 10.03
N PHE A 181 4.67 4.43 10.40
CA PHE A 181 5.54 5.55 10.06
C PHE A 181 6.67 5.69 11.09
N LEU A 182 7.88 6.02 10.62
CA LEU A 182 8.97 6.49 11.47
C LEU A 182 8.80 7.98 11.73
N GLY A 183 8.71 8.34 13.02
CA GLY A 183 8.54 9.74 13.43
C GLY A 183 7.31 10.42 12.83
N ASN A 184 6.29 9.65 12.42
CA ASN A 184 5.10 10.13 11.72
C ASN A 184 5.35 10.84 10.36
N VAL A 185 6.55 10.71 9.79
CA VAL A 185 6.91 11.34 8.51
C VAL A 185 6.90 10.35 7.35
N PHE A 186 7.63 9.23 7.46
CA PHE A 186 7.80 8.27 6.36
C PHE A 186 7.37 6.84 6.73
N PRO A 187 6.76 6.09 5.81
CA PRO A 187 6.49 4.66 6.02
C PRO A 187 7.78 3.87 6.24
N LYS A 188 7.78 2.93 7.17
CA LYS A 188 8.95 2.12 7.53
C LYS A 188 9.49 1.31 6.37
N SER A 189 8.60 0.76 5.54
CA SER A 189 9.02 -0.02 4.38
C SER A 189 9.72 0.81 3.29
N LEU A 190 9.60 2.15 3.31
CA LEU A 190 10.26 3.03 2.34
C LEU A 190 11.77 3.21 2.63
N VAL A 191 12.19 3.04 3.88
CA VAL A 191 13.55 3.35 4.34
C VAL A 191 14.63 2.59 3.57
N PRO A 192 14.56 1.25 3.38
CA PRO A 192 15.58 0.51 2.64
C PRO A 192 15.67 0.95 1.18
N THR A 193 14.53 1.21 0.54
CA THR A 193 14.45 1.67 -0.85
C THR A 193 15.10 3.05 -1.01
N ALA A 194 14.78 4.00 -0.12
CA ALA A 194 15.38 5.34 -0.14
C ALA A 194 16.89 5.29 0.09
N ALA A 195 17.36 4.46 1.03
CA ALA A 195 18.77 4.26 1.29
C ALA A 195 19.50 3.72 0.05
N TRP A 196 18.93 2.72 -0.62
CA TRP A 196 19.48 2.15 -1.85
C TRP A 196 19.56 3.18 -2.98
N ILE A 197 18.50 3.96 -3.20
CA ILE A 197 18.49 5.05 -4.20
C ILE A 197 19.61 6.05 -3.90
N GLY A 198 19.84 6.40 -2.63
CA GLY A 198 20.92 7.27 -2.21
C GLY A 198 22.31 6.73 -2.57
N ILE A 199 22.56 5.44 -2.32
CA ILE A 199 23.82 4.76 -2.66
C ILE A 199 24.06 4.80 -4.18
N VAL A 200 23.08 4.36 -4.96
CA VAL A 200 23.18 4.31 -6.43
C VAL A 200 23.39 5.71 -7.00
N SER A 201 22.68 6.71 -6.49
CA SER A 201 22.82 8.11 -6.92
C SER A 201 24.22 8.64 -6.64
N CYS A 202 24.79 8.35 -5.46
CA CYS A 202 26.15 8.76 -5.10
C CYS A 202 27.18 8.13 -6.06
N MET A 203 27.08 6.83 -6.31
CA MET A 203 27.95 6.11 -7.24
C MET A 203 27.86 6.71 -8.66
N ALA A 204 26.66 7.02 -9.15
CA ALA A 204 26.47 7.62 -10.46
C ALA A 204 27.16 8.98 -10.58
N VAL A 205 27.09 9.83 -9.54
CA VAL A 205 27.78 11.13 -9.53
C VAL A 205 29.31 10.96 -9.53
N VAL A 206 29.83 10.02 -8.77
CA VAL A 206 31.29 9.74 -8.73
C VAL A 206 31.77 9.26 -10.09
N LEU A 207 31.07 8.30 -10.71
CA LEU A 207 31.41 7.79 -12.04
C LEU A 207 31.30 8.87 -13.12
N ALA A 208 30.24 9.67 -13.10
CA ALA A 208 30.06 10.76 -14.06
C ALA A 208 31.20 11.79 -13.98
N ARG A 209 31.63 12.14 -12.75
CA ARG A 209 32.77 13.03 -12.54
C ARG A 209 34.08 12.42 -13.04
N TRP A 210 34.34 11.15 -12.72
CA TRP A 210 35.54 10.46 -13.17
C TRP A 210 35.62 10.39 -14.70
N ILE A 211 34.52 10.02 -15.36
CA ILE A 211 34.44 9.99 -16.83
C ILE A 211 34.66 11.40 -17.41
N ALA A 212 34.02 12.42 -16.86
CA ALA A 212 34.20 13.80 -17.34
C ALA A 212 35.66 14.29 -17.20
N THR A 213 36.35 13.91 -16.13
CA THR A 213 37.77 14.24 -15.96
C THR A 213 38.67 13.53 -16.96
N GLU A 214 38.41 12.26 -17.26
CA GLU A 214 39.18 11.52 -18.28
C GLU A 214 38.94 12.10 -19.69
N PHE A 215 37.70 12.41 -20.06
CA PHE A 215 37.41 13.07 -21.34
C PHE A 215 38.08 14.44 -21.46
N ALA A 216 38.06 15.24 -20.39
CA ALA A 216 38.76 16.53 -20.38
C ALA A 216 40.29 16.35 -20.54
N SER A 217 40.87 15.32 -19.91
CA SER A 217 42.28 14.95 -20.03
C SER A 217 42.65 14.57 -21.47
N VAL A 218 41.83 13.76 -22.15
CA VAL A 218 42.06 13.37 -23.56
C VAL A 218 41.96 14.56 -24.51
N VAL A 219 40.94 15.42 -24.34
CA VAL A 219 40.76 16.61 -25.19
C VAL A 219 41.92 17.59 -25.03
N SER A 220 42.36 17.85 -23.79
CA SER A 220 43.51 18.72 -23.54
C SER A 220 44.82 18.15 -24.11
N SER A 221 45.03 16.84 -24.02
CA SER A 221 46.20 16.18 -24.61
C SER A 221 46.23 16.28 -26.14
N THR A 222 45.07 16.21 -26.80
CA THR A 222 44.94 16.32 -28.26
C THR A 222 45.18 17.76 -28.73
N GLY A 223 44.65 18.76 -28.02
CA GLY A 223 44.86 20.18 -28.34
C GLY A 223 46.32 20.64 -28.18
N VAL A 224 47.06 20.06 -27.22
CA VAL A 224 48.50 20.34 -27.05
C VAL A 224 49.32 19.77 -28.22
N HIS A 225 48.98 18.59 -28.73
CA HIS A 225 49.64 18.00 -29.89
C HIS A 225 49.41 18.78 -31.19
N GLU A 226 48.21 19.34 -31.38
CA GLU A 226 47.87 20.14 -32.56
C GLU A 226 48.61 21.50 -32.58
N GLN A 227 48.72 22.18 -31.42
CA GLN A 227 49.52 23.41 -31.31
C GLN A 227 51.03 23.17 -31.46
N ALA A 228 51.55 22.04 -30.98
CA ALA A 228 52.96 21.70 -31.12
C ALA A 228 53.35 21.40 -32.58
N ASN A 229 52.42 20.88 -33.39
CA ASN A 229 52.65 20.62 -34.81
C ASN A 229 52.56 21.91 -35.66
N GLY A 230 51.66 22.83 -35.33
CA GLY A 230 51.53 24.12 -36.03
C GLY A 230 52.75 25.06 -35.87
N LYS A 231 53.50 24.94 -34.77
CA LYS A 231 54.72 25.74 -34.53
C LYS A 231 55.97 25.25 -35.27
N LYS A 232 55.98 24.06 -35.86
CA LYS A 232 57.16 23.49 -36.56
C LYS A 232 57.18 23.73 -38.07
N VAL A 233 56.18 24.43 -38.63
CA VAL A 233 56.02 24.66 -40.08
C VAL A 233 56.32 26.12 -40.46
N GLN A 234 56.98 26.90 -39.59
CA GLN A 234 57.34 28.30 -39.87
C GLN A 234 58.84 28.51 -39.88
#